data_AF-A0A0C9V651-F1
#
_entry.id   AF-A0A0C9V651-F1
#
_cell.length_a   1.000
_cell.length_b   1.000
_cell.length_c   1.000
_cell.angle_alpha   90.00
_cell.angle_beta   90.00
_cell.angle_gamma   90.00
#
_symmetry.space_group_name_H-M   'P 1'
#
loop_
_entity.id
_entity.type
_entity.pdbx_description
1 polymer ?
#
loop_
_entity_poly.entity_id
_entity_poly.type
_entity_poly.pdbx_seq_one_letter_code
_entity_poly.pdbx_strand_id
1 'polypeptide(L)'
;QAAAFIKLFTGSIIPLHASLPGLTWISSSLMFSNNSQIRYVWPHKWNFGKILYMWIRYYSITLLIFDVTQIHLFSRPGITSDTSDALSNCVAMDSIIRVVSAILLWLIEIVMQLHIYTLYNRSWKVAMINFFLFMGSIAGFTWILVHNALRRHAIIAAAIHLPLPGCPSIHSGIEWAQWVPATAFEGVLVCWALYKTMSTLLIQWHNGSKVSLYSLILCYNLFYFSGIACLIVFNNLMVIGITKIPWFSYSPFHAAMEIITSHMIINLYKAHQETWQWHLSLLDNGLINSLDSALE
;
A
#
# COMPACT_ATOMS: atom_id res chain seq x y z
N GLN A 1 -26.88 -16.20 22.91
CA GLN A 1 -26.09 -17.03 21.97
C GLN A 1 -26.49 -16.80 20.51
N ALA A 2 -27.78 -16.93 20.15
CA ALA A 2 -28.25 -16.68 18.77
C ALA A 2 -27.86 -15.29 18.19
N ALA A 3 -28.03 -14.21 18.95
CA ALA A 3 -27.65 -12.86 18.49
C ALA A 3 -26.14 -12.71 18.24
N ALA A 4 -25.29 -13.37 19.04
CA ALA A 4 -23.84 -13.35 18.85
C ALA A 4 -23.44 -14.16 17.60
N PHE A 5 -24.08 -15.31 17.38
CA PHE A 5 -23.90 -16.11 16.16
C PHE A 5 -24.29 -15.32 14.90
N ILE A 6 -25.48 -14.70 14.88
CA ILE A 6 -25.96 -13.90 13.74
C ILE A 6 -24.97 -12.77 13.45
N LYS A 7 -24.53 -12.03 14.48
CA LYS A 7 -23.57 -10.94 14.32
C LYS A 7 -22.24 -11.41 13.70
N LEU A 8 -21.69 -12.52 14.17
CA LEU A 8 -20.45 -13.09 13.64
C LEU A 8 -20.62 -13.59 12.19
N PHE A 9 -21.74 -14.27 11.91
CA PHE A 9 -22.05 -14.80 10.59
C PHE A 9 -22.22 -13.68 9.56
N THR A 10 -23.05 -12.67 9.86
CA THR A 10 -23.22 -11.49 8.98
C THR A 10 -21.89 -10.76 8.77
N GLY A 11 -21.06 -10.65 9.81
CA GLY A 11 -19.73 -10.06 9.70
C GLY A 11 -18.79 -10.80 8.74
N SER A 12 -18.87 -12.13 8.67
CA SER A 12 -18.04 -12.94 7.77
C SER A 12 -18.46 -12.92 6.30
N ILE A 13 -19.75 -12.70 6.03
CA ILE A 13 -20.30 -12.66 4.65
C ILE A 13 -19.75 -11.47 3.86
N ILE A 14 -19.50 -10.35 4.54
CA ILE A 14 -19.10 -9.10 3.89
C ILE A 14 -17.69 -9.24 3.26
N PRO A 15 -16.65 -9.66 3.99
CA PRO A 15 -15.35 -10.01 3.41
C PRO A 15 -15.43 -11.03 2.28
N LEU A 16 -16.27 -12.06 2.42
CA LEU A 16 -16.45 -13.12 1.42
C LEU A 16 -16.90 -12.58 0.07
N HIS A 17 -17.87 -11.65 0.07
CA HIS A 17 -18.33 -11.02 -1.17
C HIS A 17 -17.41 -9.90 -1.65
N ALA A 18 -16.74 -9.17 -0.75
CA ALA A 18 -15.91 -8.04 -1.10
C ALA A 18 -14.53 -8.41 -1.67
N SER A 19 -14.01 -9.60 -1.36
CA SER A 19 -12.70 -10.04 -1.85
C SER A 19 -12.69 -10.31 -3.37
N LEU A 20 -13.81 -10.78 -3.93
CA LEU A 20 -13.91 -11.06 -5.38
C LEU A 20 -13.82 -9.78 -6.23
N PRO A 21 -14.57 -8.69 -5.93
CA PRO A 21 -14.37 -7.40 -6.58
C PRO A 21 -12.93 -6.89 -6.49
N GLY A 22 -12.23 -7.07 -5.36
CA GLY A 22 -10.83 -6.69 -5.23
C GLY A 22 -9.92 -7.39 -6.25
N LEU A 23 -10.10 -8.71 -6.41
CA LEU A 23 -9.39 -9.50 -7.42
C LEU A 23 -9.76 -9.11 -8.86
N THR A 24 -11.05 -8.84 -9.13
CA THR A 24 -11.50 -8.34 -10.44
C THR A 24 -10.91 -6.97 -10.73
N TRP A 25 -10.80 -6.10 -9.72
CA TRP A 25 -10.28 -4.74 -9.88
C TRP A 25 -8.79 -4.75 -10.26
N ILE A 26 -7.95 -5.51 -9.56
CA ILE A 26 -6.52 -5.62 -9.92
C ILE A 26 -6.33 -6.25 -11.31
N SER A 27 -7.16 -7.25 -11.65
CA SER A 27 -7.10 -7.92 -12.94
C SER A 27 -7.47 -6.96 -14.08
N SER A 28 -8.54 -6.17 -13.88
CA SER A 28 -8.95 -5.12 -14.80
C SER A 28 -7.87 -4.05 -14.97
N SER A 29 -7.24 -3.62 -13.87
CA SER A 29 -6.09 -2.71 -13.91
C SER A 29 -4.94 -3.27 -14.74
N LEU A 30 -4.65 -4.57 -14.61
CA LEU A 30 -3.59 -5.22 -15.40
C LEU A 30 -3.86 -5.16 -16.89
N MET A 31 -5.11 -5.43 -17.30
CA MET A 31 -5.49 -5.37 -18.70
C MET A 31 -5.37 -3.95 -19.26
N PHE A 32 -5.86 -2.94 -18.55
CA PHE A 32 -5.82 -1.55 -19.02
C PHE A 32 -4.42 -0.94 -19.00
N SER A 33 -3.60 -1.31 -18.01
CA SER A 33 -2.25 -0.78 -17.86
C SER A 33 -1.25 -1.44 -18.83
N ASN A 34 -1.57 -2.61 -19.39
CA ASN A 34 -0.64 -3.42 -20.21
C ASN A 34 0.08 -2.61 -21.31
N ASN A 35 -0.66 -1.80 -22.08
CA ASN A 35 -0.07 -0.97 -23.15
C ASN A 35 0.94 0.05 -22.61
N SER A 36 0.62 0.68 -21.48
CA SER A 36 1.51 1.65 -20.83
C SER A 36 2.72 0.97 -20.23
N GLN A 37 2.54 -0.23 -19.64
CA GLN A 37 3.64 -1.00 -19.10
C GLN A 37 4.63 -1.36 -20.21
N ILE A 38 4.14 -1.98 -21.29
CA ILE A 38 4.95 -2.41 -22.45
C ILE A 38 5.71 -1.23 -23.05
N ARG A 39 5.08 -0.05 -23.09
CA ARG A 39 5.69 1.14 -23.67
C ARG A 39 6.73 1.80 -22.76
N TYR A 40 6.45 1.94 -21.46
CA TYR A 40 7.24 2.79 -20.57
C TYR A 40 8.20 2.01 -19.65
N VAL A 41 7.81 0.82 -19.19
CA VAL A 41 8.56 0.07 -18.17
C VAL A 41 9.44 -1.01 -18.79
N TRP A 42 8.92 -1.76 -19.77
CA TRP A 42 9.62 -2.91 -20.37
C TRP A 42 10.90 -2.55 -21.14
N PRO A 43 10.96 -1.47 -21.95
CA PRO A 43 12.15 -1.14 -22.73
C PRO A 43 13.34 -0.70 -21.89
N HIS A 44 13.09 -0.29 -20.64
CA HIS A 44 14.14 0.21 -19.77
C HIS A 44 15.04 -0.94 -19.28
N LYS A 45 16.34 -0.65 -19.11
CA LYS A 45 17.31 -1.62 -18.56
C LYS A 45 16.88 -2.07 -17.16
N TRP A 46 17.27 -3.27 -16.76
CA TRP A 46 17.03 -3.76 -15.40
C TRP A 46 17.68 -2.82 -14.39
N ASN A 47 16.84 -2.08 -13.68
CA ASN A 47 17.23 -1.17 -12.60
C ASN A 47 16.41 -1.51 -11.36
N PHE A 48 16.80 -0.96 -10.22
CA PHE A 48 16.14 -1.22 -8.95
C PHE A 48 14.64 -0.86 -8.98
N GLY A 49 14.27 0.24 -9.63
CA GLY A 49 12.86 0.65 -9.79
C GLY A 49 12.01 -0.36 -10.57
N LYS A 50 12.56 -0.96 -11.63
CA LYS A 50 11.90 -1.99 -12.44
C LYS A 50 11.71 -3.28 -11.64
N ILE A 51 12.71 -3.67 -10.85
CA ILE A 51 12.62 -4.84 -9.96
C ILE A 51 11.52 -4.61 -8.92
N LEU A 52 11.53 -3.46 -8.24
CA LEU A 52 10.50 -3.10 -7.25
C LEU A 52 9.10 -3.06 -7.88
N TYR A 53 8.97 -2.47 -9.07
CA TYR A 53 7.71 -2.43 -9.81
C TYR A 53 7.16 -3.84 -10.08
N MET A 54 7.99 -4.72 -10.66
CA MET A 54 7.59 -6.10 -10.94
C MET A 54 7.25 -6.83 -9.64
N TRP A 55 8.05 -6.65 -8.60
CA TRP A 55 7.81 -7.27 -7.31
C TRP A 55 6.47 -6.83 -6.70
N ILE A 56 6.21 -5.52 -6.60
CA ILE A 56 4.94 -5.00 -6.07
C ILE A 56 3.75 -5.51 -6.90
N ARG A 57 3.87 -5.52 -8.23
CA ARG A 57 2.79 -5.95 -9.13
C ARG A 57 2.44 -7.43 -8.94
N TYR A 58 3.41 -8.32 -9.04
CA TYR A 58 3.17 -9.76 -8.96
C TYR A 58 2.88 -10.20 -7.53
N TYR A 59 3.59 -9.63 -6.54
CA TYR A 59 3.34 -9.92 -5.12
C TYR A 59 1.91 -9.56 -4.71
N SER A 60 1.39 -8.41 -5.15
CA SER A 60 0.02 -7.99 -4.85
C SER A 60 -1.03 -8.91 -5.49
N ILE A 61 -0.79 -9.39 -6.72
CA ILE A 61 -1.68 -10.36 -7.38
C ILE A 61 -1.68 -11.68 -6.60
N THR A 62 -0.51 -12.20 -6.23
CA THR A 62 -0.38 -13.42 -5.43
C THR A 62 -1.04 -13.26 -4.06
N LEU A 63 -0.85 -12.11 -3.41
CA LEU A 63 -1.49 -11.77 -2.14
C LEU A 63 -3.03 -11.74 -2.27
N LEU A 64 -3.57 -11.16 -3.33
CA LEU A 64 -5.02 -11.14 -3.55
C LEU A 64 -5.62 -12.53 -3.84
N ILE A 65 -4.91 -13.36 -4.60
CA ILE A 65 -5.31 -14.76 -4.81
C ILE A 65 -5.30 -15.50 -3.48
N PHE A 66 -4.27 -15.28 -2.67
CA PHE A 66 -4.16 -15.84 -1.33
C PHE A 66 -5.33 -15.37 -0.44
N ASP A 67 -5.64 -14.07 -0.38
CA ASP A 67 -6.77 -13.49 0.38
C ASP A 67 -8.10 -14.15 -0.01
N VAL A 68 -8.41 -14.18 -1.31
CA VAL A 68 -9.66 -14.76 -1.82
C VAL A 68 -9.74 -16.23 -1.48
N THR A 69 -8.67 -16.98 -1.74
CA THR A 69 -8.60 -18.42 -1.48
C THR A 69 -8.77 -18.71 0.00
N GLN A 70 -8.07 -17.96 0.86
CA GLN A 70 -8.11 -18.08 2.30
C GLN A 70 -9.51 -17.83 2.85
N ILE A 71 -10.15 -16.72 2.49
CA ILE A 71 -11.50 -16.36 2.94
C ILE A 71 -12.53 -17.41 2.48
N HIS A 72 -12.43 -17.89 1.22
CA HIS A 72 -13.40 -18.85 0.70
C HIS A 72 -13.18 -20.26 1.26
N LEU A 73 -11.94 -20.71 1.44
CA LEU A 73 -11.65 -22.00 2.06
C LEU A 73 -12.11 -22.02 3.52
N PHE A 74 -11.83 -20.96 4.29
CA PHE A 74 -12.26 -20.90 5.69
C PHE A 74 -13.76 -20.69 5.89
N SER A 75 -14.51 -20.37 4.84
CA SER A 75 -15.97 -20.33 4.89
C SER A 75 -16.64 -21.71 4.73
N ARG A 76 -15.88 -22.74 4.29
CA ARG A 76 -16.43 -24.08 4.02
C ARG A 76 -16.43 -24.97 5.27
N PRO A 77 -17.55 -25.62 5.60
CA PRO A 77 -17.59 -26.60 6.69
C PRO A 77 -16.73 -27.82 6.37
N GLY A 78 -16.00 -28.33 7.37
CA GLY A 78 -15.25 -29.60 7.29
C GLY A 78 -13.73 -29.47 7.08
N ILE A 79 -13.20 -28.29 6.78
CA ILE A 79 -11.73 -28.08 6.72
C ILE A 79 -11.12 -27.94 8.12
N THR A 80 -11.93 -27.55 9.10
CA THR A 80 -11.53 -27.28 10.48
C THR A 80 -12.14 -28.29 11.47
N SER A 81 -12.35 -29.55 11.05
CA SER A 81 -13.14 -30.53 11.81
C SER A 81 -12.47 -31.02 13.11
N ASP A 82 -11.14 -30.99 13.22
CA ASP A 82 -10.44 -31.31 14.46
C ASP A 82 -10.30 -30.06 15.31
N THR A 83 -11.11 -29.98 16.37
CA THR A 83 -11.31 -28.75 17.17
C THR A 83 -10.03 -28.16 17.77
N SER A 84 -9.02 -28.96 18.12
CA SER A 84 -7.73 -28.46 18.60
C SER A 84 -6.85 -27.88 17.48
N ASP A 85 -6.83 -28.56 16.33
CA ASP A 85 -5.90 -28.25 15.23
C ASP A 85 -6.44 -27.13 14.36
N ALA A 86 -7.76 -27.08 14.20
CA ALA A 86 -8.51 -25.97 13.62
C ALA A 86 -8.16 -24.64 14.28
N LEU A 87 -8.14 -24.59 15.61
CA LEU A 87 -7.87 -23.38 16.37
C LEU A 87 -6.48 -22.82 16.06
N SER A 88 -5.46 -23.69 16.11
CA SER A 88 -4.07 -23.32 15.82
C SER A 88 -3.94 -22.81 14.38
N ASN A 89 -4.56 -23.51 13.43
CA ASN A 89 -4.54 -23.14 12.02
C ASN A 89 -5.23 -21.79 11.75
N CYS A 90 -6.36 -21.50 12.39
CA CYS A 90 -7.04 -20.22 12.25
C CYS A 90 -6.17 -19.05 12.74
N VAL A 91 -5.54 -19.19 13.91
CA VAL A 91 -4.67 -18.13 14.49
C VAL A 91 -3.39 -17.96 13.68
N ALA A 92 -2.78 -19.05 13.24
CA ALA A 92 -1.61 -19.02 12.38
C ALA A 92 -1.92 -18.30 11.06
N MET A 93 -3.06 -18.63 10.44
CA MET A 93 -3.44 -18.06 9.14
C MET A 93 -3.80 -16.57 9.24
N ASP A 94 -4.50 -16.15 10.30
CA ASP A 94 -4.73 -14.71 10.57
C ASP A 94 -3.42 -13.94 10.81
N SER A 95 -2.44 -14.57 11.46
CA SER A 95 -1.11 -13.97 11.67
C SER A 95 -0.33 -13.88 10.36
N ILE A 96 -0.34 -14.95 9.55
CA ILE A 96 0.32 -15.01 8.25
C ILE A 96 -0.25 -13.93 7.33
N ILE A 97 -1.57 -13.80 7.22
CA ILE A 97 -2.15 -12.80 6.33
C ILE A 97 -1.71 -11.38 6.71
N ARG A 98 -1.68 -11.06 8.00
CA ARG A 98 -1.22 -9.75 8.48
C ARG A 98 0.22 -9.48 8.11
N VAL A 99 1.11 -10.48 8.24
CA VAL A 99 2.53 -10.35 7.88
C VAL A 99 2.70 -10.18 6.37
N VAL A 100 2.03 -11.01 5.57
CA VAL A 100 2.11 -10.94 4.10
C VAL A 100 1.57 -9.59 3.59
N SER A 101 0.49 -9.10 4.20
CA SER A 101 -0.07 -7.76 3.95
C SER A 101 0.90 -6.64 4.34
N ALA A 102 1.55 -6.76 5.50
CA ALA A 102 2.54 -5.78 5.96
C ALA A 102 3.77 -5.73 5.06
N ILE A 103 4.22 -6.86 4.53
CA ILE A 103 5.31 -6.89 3.54
C ILE A 103 4.94 -6.06 2.30
N LEU A 104 3.70 -6.16 1.78
CA LEU A 104 3.26 -5.29 0.67
C LEU A 104 3.34 -3.82 1.06
N LEU A 105 2.86 -3.47 2.25
CA LEU A 105 2.90 -2.10 2.74
C LEU A 105 4.35 -1.58 2.89
N TRP A 106 5.25 -2.39 3.44
CA TRP A 106 6.68 -2.06 3.57
C TRP A 106 7.35 -1.83 2.22
N LEU A 107 6.99 -2.60 1.19
CA LEU A 107 7.51 -2.41 -0.16
C LEU A 107 7.07 -1.07 -0.76
N ILE A 108 5.81 -0.69 -0.53
CA ILE A 108 5.26 0.60 -0.95
C ILE A 108 5.94 1.74 -0.18
N GLU A 109 6.09 1.60 1.14
CA GLU A 109 6.81 2.55 2.00
C GLU A 109 8.26 2.75 1.54
N ILE A 110 8.96 1.68 1.11
CA ILE A 110 10.31 1.79 0.54
C ILE A 110 10.31 2.63 -0.73
N VAL A 111 9.37 2.41 -1.66
CA VAL A 111 9.25 3.22 -2.90
C VAL A 111 9.00 4.69 -2.54
N MET A 112 8.14 4.95 -1.57
CA MET A 112 7.79 6.29 -1.09
C MET A 112 9.00 6.99 -0.43
N GLN A 113 9.79 6.27 0.36
CA GLN A 113 11.02 6.78 0.94
C GLN A 113 12.08 7.13 -0.11
N LEU A 114 12.22 6.30 -1.16
CA LEU A 114 13.14 6.59 -2.27
C LEU A 114 12.75 7.89 -2.99
N HIS A 115 11.45 8.14 -3.17
CA HIS A 115 10.97 9.41 -3.74
C HIS A 115 11.23 10.61 -2.83
N ILE A 116 11.07 10.46 -1.52
CA ILE A 116 11.41 11.54 -0.59
C ILE A 116 12.92 11.79 -0.59
N TYR A 117 13.73 10.73 -0.67
CA TYR A 117 15.17 10.86 -0.77
C TYR A 117 15.61 11.62 -2.03
N THR A 118 14.98 11.36 -3.18
CA THR A 118 15.26 12.12 -4.40
C THR A 118 14.78 13.57 -4.29
N LEU A 119 13.60 13.81 -3.69
CA LEU A 119 13.03 15.14 -3.49
C LEU A 119 13.91 16.05 -2.60
N TYR A 120 14.63 15.46 -1.65
CA TYR A 120 15.57 16.16 -0.77
C TYR A 120 17.01 16.14 -1.29
N ASN A 121 17.21 16.12 -2.62
CA ASN A 121 18.51 16.16 -3.29
C ASN A 121 19.49 15.10 -2.76
N ARG A 122 19.00 13.89 -2.46
CA ARG A 122 19.82 12.77 -1.96
C ARG A 122 20.55 13.07 -0.64
N SER A 123 19.94 13.86 0.23
CA SER A 123 20.51 14.15 1.55
C SER A 123 20.55 12.89 2.44
N TRP A 124 21.75 12.45 2.81
CA TRP A 124 21.96 11.27 3.66
C TRP A 124 21.28 11.39 5.04
N LYS A 125 21.17 12.62 5.57
CA LYS A 125 20.53 12.88 6.87
C LYS A 125 19.05 12.53 6.85
N VAL A 126 18.36 12.92 5.77
CA VAL A 126 16.93 12.64 5.57
C VAL A 126 16.72 11.13 5.39
N ALA A 127 17.60 10.47 4.64
CA ALA A 127 17.56 9.02 4.46
C ALA A 127 17.72 8.26 5.79
N MET A 128 18.68 8.66 6.64
CA MET A 128 18.90 8.01 7.93
C MET A 128 17.71 8.17 8.88
N ILE A 129 17.12 9.37 8.96
CA ILE A 129 15.94 9.60 9.79
C ILE A 129 14.77 8.74 9.30
N ASN A 130 14.52 8.71 7.99
CA ASN A 130 13.49 7.84 7.40
C ASN A 130 13.73 6.37 7.70
N PHE A 131 14.97 5.90 7.56
CA PHE A 131 15.34 4.52 7.84
C PHE A 131 15.05 4.15 9.30
N PHE A 132 15.43 4.99 10.27
CA PHE A 132 15.15 4.71 11.68
C PHE A 132 13.64 4.73 11.99
N LEU A 133 12.88 5.66 11.41
CA LEU A 133 11.43 5.70 11.59
C LEU A 133 10.75 4.47 10.98
N PHE A 134 11.20 4.01 9.82
CA PHE A 134 10.73 2.80 9.16
C PHE A 134 11.07 1.53 9.97
N MET A 135 12.29 1.42 10.49
CA MET A 135 12.64 0.31 11.39
C MET A 135 11.79 0.34 12.68
N GLY A 136 11.50 1.53 13.20
CA GLY A 136 10.57 1.72 14.31
C GLY A 136 9.14 1.28 13.99
N SER A 137 8.65 1.55 12.78
CA SER A 137 7.32 1.12 12.35
C SER A 137 7.23 -0.41 12.25
N ILE A 138 8.25 -1.07 11.68
CA ILE A 138 8.35 -2.54 11.60
C ILE A 138 8.42 -3.17 12.99
N ALA A 139 9.26 -2.62 13.89
CA ALA A 139 9.41 -3.11 15.25
C ALA A 139 8.09 -2.96 16.03
N GLY A 140 7.44 -1.79 15.94
CA GLY A 140 6.14 -1.54 16.55
C GLY A 140 5.05 -2.47 16.03
N PHE A 141 4.96 -2.66 14.71
CA PHE A 141 4.03 -3.61 14.09
C PHE A 141 4.24 -5.03 14.60
N THR A 142 5.49 -5.51 14.59
CA THR A 142 5.86 -6.87 15.00
C THR A 142 5.56 -7.09 16.49
N TRP A 143 5.90 -6.13 17.34
CA TRP A 143 5.60 -6.19 18.77
C TRP A 143 4.09 -6.32 19.03
N ILE A 144 3.28 -5.47 18.39
CA ILE A 144 1.82 -5.50 18.54
C ILE A 144 1.24 -6.80 17.97
N LEU A 145 1.75 -7.30 16.84
CA LEU A 145 1.34 -8.56 16.25
C LEU A 145 1.56 -9.73 17.23
N VAL A 146 2.76 -9.85 17.81
CA VAL A 146 3.07 -10.90 18.79
C VAL A 146 2.17 -10.79 20.02
N HIS A 147 1.96 -9.57 20.53
CA HIS A 147 1.07 -9.35 21.68
C HIS A 147 -0.38 -9.74 21.37
N ASN A 148 -0.87 -9.41 20.18
CA ASN A 148 -2.22 -9.74 19.73
C ASN A 148 -2.40 -11.25 19.49
N ALA A 149 -1.42 -11.92 18.90
CA ALA A 149 -1.44 -13.36 18.67
C ALA A 149 -1.58 -14.12 19.99
N LEU A 150 -0.78 -13.76 21.01
CA LEU A 150 -0.83 -14.39 22.34
C LEU A 150 -2.19 -14.18 23.03
N ARG A 151 -2.79 -12.99 22.96
CA ARG A 151 -4.12 -12.73 23.55
C ARG A 151 -5.25 -13.44 22.81
N ARG A 152 -5.18 -13.56 21.48
CA ARG A 152 -6.22 -14.20 20.66
C ARG A 152 -6.41 -15.67 21.00
N HIS A 153 -5.33 -16.39 21.28
CA HIS A 153 -5.42 -17.79 21.68
C HIS A 153 -6.39 -17.99 22.86
N ALA A 154 -6.37 -17.10 23.85
CA ALA A 154 -7.26 -17.18 25.01
C ALA A 154 -8.73 -16.86 24.67
N ILE A 155 -8.98 -15.87 23.79
CA ILE A 155 -10.35 -15.46 23.44
C ILE A 155 -11.02 -16.49 22.53
N ILE A 156 -10.30 -17.02 21.55
CA ILE A 156 -10.86 -17.96 20.58
C ILE A 156 -11.14 -19.32 21.25
N ALA A 157 -10.32 -19.73 22.23
CA ALA A 157 -10.61 -20.91 23.05
C ALA A 157 -11.99 -20.84 23.72
N ALA A 158 -12.45 -19.64 24.12
CA ALA A 158 -13.78 -19.46 24.70
C ALA A 158 -14.92 -19.46 23.66
N ALA A 159 -14.62 -19.14 22.39
CA ALA A 159 -15.61 -19.06 21.31
C ALA A 159 -15.83 -20.38 20.56
N ILE A 160 -14.94 -21.36 20.75
CA ILE A 160 -14.94 -22.63 20.01
C ILE A 160 -16.17 -23.51 20.28
N HIS A 161 -16.90 -23.23 21.36
CA HIS A 161 -18.15 -23.92 21.69
C HIS A 161 -19.34 -23.54 20.80
N LEU A 162 -19.19 -22.56 19.92
CA LEU A 162 -20.25 -22.17 18.97
C LEU A 162 -20.16 -23.00 17.69
N PRO A 163 -21.28 -23.53 17.17
CA PRO A 163 -21.30 -24.33 15.94
C PRO A 163 -21.15 -23.45 14.70
N LEU A 164 -19.95 -22.92 14.49
CA LEU A 164 -19.61 -22.09 13.34
C LEU A 164 -19.06 -22.97 12.20
N PRO A 165 -19.47 -22.74 10.94
CA PRO A 165 -19.00 -23.53 9.81
C PRO A 165 -17.54 -23.28 9.42
N GLY A 166 -16.81 -22.41 10.14
CA GLY A 166 -15.44 -22.03 9.83
C GLY A 166 -14.77 -21.21 10.93
N CYS A 167 -13.56 -20.69 10.65
CA CYS A 167 -12.80 -19.84 11.59
C CYS A 167 -13.57 -18.54 11.87
N PRO A 168 -13.95 -18.25 13.13
CA PRO A 168 -14.61 -16.98 13.45
C PRO A 168 -13.65 -15.81 13.23
N SER A 169 -14.09 -14.82 12.46
CA SER A 169 -13.43 -13.52 12.39
C SER A 169 -13.76 -12.70 13.64
N ILE A 170 -13.06 -13.01 14.74
CA ILE A 170 -13.26 -12.32 16.03
C ILE A 170 -12.44 -11.04 16.02
N HIS A 171 -13.13 -9.93 15.78
CA HIS A 171 -12.54 -8.60 15.94
C HIS A 171 -12.44 -8.26 17.43
N SER A 172 -11.25 -8.44 18.00
CA SER A 172 -10.96 -8.10 19.41
C SER A 172 -10.96 -6.59 19.69
N GLY A 173 -11.15 -5.75 18.66
CA GLY A 173 -11.15 -4.29 18.77
C GLY A 173 -9.76 -3.66 18.96
N ILE A 174 -8.70 -4.47 19.10
CA ILE A 174 -7.31 -4.01 19.25
C ILE A 174 -6.54 -4.14 17.92
N GLU A 175 -7.15 -4.73 16.90
CA GLU A 175 -6.48 -5.04 15.63
C GLU A 175 -6.01 -3.81 14.85
N TRP A 176 -6.78 -2.72 14.92
CA TRP A 176 -6.43 -1.45 14.29
C TRP A 176 -5.12 -0.89 14.87
N ALA A 177 -4.82 -1.16 16.14
CA ALA A 177 -3.59 -0.69 16.79
C ALA A 177 -2.34 -1.23 16.10
N GLN A 178 -2.43 -2.40 15.47
CA GLN A 178 -1.32 -3.01 14.75
C GLN A 178 -0.86 -2.17 13.55
N TRP A 179 -1.76 -1.43 12.92
CA TRP A 179 -1.47 -0.59 11.76
C TRP A 179 -1.12 0.86 12.13
N VAL A 180 -1.22 1.24 13.41
CA VAL A 180 -0.89 2.59 13.89
C VAL A 180 0.56 2.96 13.62
N PRO A 181 1.58 2.10 13.88
CA PRO A 181 2.97 2.45 13.59
C PRO A 181 3.20 2.79 12.11
N ALA A 182 2.64 2.00 11.20
CA ALA A 182 2.73 2.25 9.76
C ALA A 182 1.98 3.54 9.36
N THR A 183 0.76 3.73 9.89
CA THR A 183 -0.04 4.95 9.64
C THR A 183 0.67 6.22 10.11
N ALA A 184 1.30 6.16 11.29
CA ALA A 184 2.06 7.28 11.83
C ALA A 184 3.28 7.59 10.95
N PHE A 185 4.00 6.56 10.51
CA PHE A 185 5.14 6.71 9.61
C PHE A 185 4.73 7.33 8.26
N GLU A 186 3.67 6.83 7.64
CA GLU A 186 3.09 7.40 6.42
C GLU A 186 2.69 8.88 6.61
N GLY A 187 2.11 9.22 7.75
CA GLY A 187 1.82 10.61 8.11
C GLY A 187 3.06 11.49 8.11
N VAL A 188 4.20 11.00 8.61
CA VAL A 188 5.48 11.73 8.57
C VAL A 188 5.96 11.93 7.13
N LEU A 189 5.89 10.88 6.29
CA LEU A 189 6.29 10.96 4.88
C LEU A 189 5.44 11.99 4.11
N VAL A 190 4.12 11.97 4.30
CA VAL A 190 3.19 12.96 3.72
C VAL A 190 3.53 14.37 4.18
N CYS A 191 3.74 14.58 5.48
CA CYS A 191 4.12 15.88 6.03
C CYS A 191 5.43 16.41 5.42
N TRP A 192 6.44 15.55 5.24
CA TRP A 192 7.71 15.94 4.62
C TRP A 192 7.58 16.28 3.14
N ALA A 193 6.78 15.52 2.40
CA ALA A 193 6.49 15.81 1.00
C ALA A 193 5.75 17.15 0.88
N LEU A 194 4.71 17.38 1.68
CA LEU A 194 3.95 18.63 1.71
C LEU A 194 4.83 19.81 2.09
N TYR A 195 5.64 19.69 3.14
CA TYR A 195 6.55 20.74 3.58
C TYR A 195 7.50 21.17 2.45
N LYS A 196 8.12 20.20 1.75
CA LYS A 196 9.07 20.49 0.67
C LYS A 196 8.38 21.09 -0.54
N THR A 197 7.20 20.60 -0.91
CA THR A 197 6.41 21.18 -2.02
C THR A 197 5.99 22.60 -1.69
N MET A 198 5.48 22.87 -0.48
CA MET A 198 5.11 24.23 -0.06
C MET A 198 6.31 25.17 -0.03
N SER A 199 7.45 24.74 0.53
CA SER A 199 8.68 25.54 0.53
C SER A 199 9.14 25.89 -0.89
N THR A 200 9.08 24.93 -1.82
CA THR A 200 9.48 25.14 -3.22
C THR A 200 8.52 26.08 -3.94
N LEU A 201 7.21 25.92 -3.71
CA LEU A 201 6.17 26.81 -4.24
C LEU A 201 6.32 28.25 -3.74
N LEU A 202 6.61 28.43 -2.45
CA LEU A 202 6.80 29.76 -1.87
C LEU A 202 8.01 30.48 -2.49
N ILE A 203 9.11 29.76 -2.73
CA ILE A 203 10.30 30.32 -3.40
C ILE A 203 9.99 30.67 -4.86
N GLN A 204 9.31 29.80 -5.60
CA GLN A 204 8.95 30.04 -7.00
C GLN A 204 7.95 31.19 -7.16
N TRP A 205 6.97 31.27 -6.26
CA TRP A 205 6.03 32.39 -6.17
C TRP A 205 6.80 33.69 -5.96
N HIS A 206 7.69 33.73 -4.97
CA HIS A 206 8.50 34.91 -4.69
C HIS A 206 9.32 35.36 -5.91
N ASN A 207 9.80 34.40 -6.71
CA ASN A 207 10.57 34.67 -7.92
C ASN A 207 9.72 34.97 -9.16
N GLY A 208 8.40 35.10 -9.03
CA GLY A 208 7.48 35.47 -10.12
C GLY A 208 7.32 34.40 -11.22
N SER A 209 7.77 33.17 -10.98
CA SER A 209 7.66 32.09 -11.97
C SER A 209 6.26 31.51 -11.97
N LYS A 210 5.60 31.47 -13.13
CA LYS A 210 4.31 30.81 -13.31
C LYS A 210 4.54 29.32 -13.49
N VAL A 211 4.28 28.54 -12.44
CA VAL A 211 4.33 27.08 -12.51
C VAL A 211 2.92 26.51 -12.46
N SER A 212 2.61 25.58 -13.37
CA SER A 212 1.34 24.85 -13.36
C SER A 212 1.24 23.97 -12.12
N LEU A 213 0.34 24.33 -11.21
CA LEU A 213 0.07 23.59 -9.97
C LEU A 213 -0.29 22.12 -10.25
N TYR A 214 -0.99 21.84 -11.35
CA TYR A 214 -1.35 20.48 -11.77
C TYR A 214 -0.11 19.68 -12.15
N SER A 215 0.76 20.25 -12.99
CA SER A 215 2.03 19.60 -13.36
C SER A 215 2.90 19.38 -12.12
N LEU A 216 2.92 20.32 -11.18
CA LEU A 216 3.65 20.17 -9.92
C LEU A 216 3.03 19.10 -9.00
N ILE A 217 1.71 19.06 -8.81
CA ILE A 217 1.09 18.08 -7.90
C ILE A 217 1.23 16.66 -8.45
N LEU A 218 1.08 16.49 -9.77
CA LEU A 218 1.20 15.18 -10.44
C LEU A 218 2.65 14.74 -10.60
N CYS A 219 3.59 15.68 -10.86
CA CYS A 219 5.01 15.37 -10.96
C CYS A 219 5.65 15.12 -9.59
N TYR A 220 5.12 15.70 -8.51
CA TYR A 220 5.65 15.56 -7.14
C TYR A 220 4.92 14.51 -6.30
N ASN A 221 4.10 13.66 -6.93
CA ASN A 221 3.48 12.46 -6.36
C ASN A 221 2.59 12.64 -5.11
N LEU A 222 2.32 13.87 -4.65
CA LEU A 222 1.57 14.16 -3.42
C LEU A 222 0.19 13.50 -3.36
N PHE A 223 -0.49 13.42 -4.51
CA PHE A 223 -1.78 12.74 -4.61
C PHE A 223 -1.67 11.24 -4.28
N TYR A 224 -0.57 10.59 -4.68
CA TYR A 224 -0.33 9.17 -4.38
C TYR A 224 -0.03 8.97 -2.89
N PHE A 225 0.85 9.79 -2.30
CA PHE A 225 1.13 9.74 -0.85
C PHE A 225 -0.14 9.97 -0.02
N SER A 226 -0.91 10.99 -0.37
CA SER A 226 -2.16 11.31 0.32
C SER A 226 -3.21 10.21 0.11
N GLY A 227 -3.29 9.64 -1.10
CA GLY A 227 -4.20 8.54 -1.41
C GLY A 227 -3.92 7.30 -0.55
N ILE A 228 -2.65 6.89 -0.45
CA ILE A 228 -2.24 5.74 0.37
C ILE A 228 -2.53 6.01 1.85
N ALA A 229 -2.15 7.18 2.37
CA ALA A 229 -2.43 7.57 3.75
C ALA A 229 -3.93 7.58 4.06
N CYS A 230 -4.75 8.16 3.18
CA CYS A 230 -6.21 8.16 3.30
C CYS A 230 -6.79 6.75 3.30
N LEU A 231 -6.31 5.85 2.44
CA LEU A 231 -6.74 4.46 2.40
C LEU A 231 -6.40 3.73 3.70
N ILE A 232 -5.20 3.93 4.26
CA ILE A 232 -4.77 3.30 5.52
C ILE A 232 -5.63 3.80 6.68
N VAL A 233 -5.82 5.12 6.78
CA VAL A 233 -6.67 5.72 7.81
C VAL A 233 -8.11 5.20 7.69
N PHE A 234 -8.65 5.16 6.47
CA PHE A 234 -10.00 4.65 6.22
C PHE A 234 -10.14 3.17 6.62
N ASN A 235 -9.14 2.34 6.27
CA ASN A 235 -9.10 0.94 6.69
C ASN A 235 -9.12 0.80 8.22
N ASN A 236 -8.30 1.59 8.93
CA ASN A 236 -8.31 1.60 10.39
C ASN A 236 -9.65 2.04 10.99
N LEU A 237 -10.26 3.10 10.44
CA LEU A 237 -11.56 3.60 10.91
C LEU A 237 -12.68 2.58 10.71
N MET A 238 -12.64 1.78 9.64
CA MET A 238 -13.57 0.66 9.42
C MET A 238 -13.35 -0.46 10.44
N VAL A 239 -12.11 -0.81 10.75
CA VAL A 239 -11.79 -1.84 11.76
C VAL A 239 -12.26 -1.42 13.16
N ILE A 240 -12.16 -0.14 13.50
CA ILE A 240 -12.67 0.40 14.78
C ILE A 240 -14.21 0.42 14.80
N GLY A 241 -14.86 0.48 13.63
CA GLY A 241 -16.32 0.51 13.50
C GLY A 241 -16.94 1.89 13.69
N ILE A 242 -16.14 2.96 13.70
CA ILE A 242 -16.64 4.36 13.84
C ILE A 242 -17.42 4.79 12.59
N THR A 243 -17.02 4.32 11.41
CA THR A 243 -17.60 4.74 10.12
C THR A 243 -19.01 4.20 9.89
N LYS A 244 -19.50 3.26 10.71
CA LYS A 244 -20.70 2.42 10.46
C LYS A 244 -20.62 1.58 9.17
N ILE A 245 -19.53 1.68 8.42
CA ILE A 245 -19.26 0.88 7.24
C ILE A 245 -18.59 -0.40 7.73
N PRO A 246 -19.14 -1.58 7.41
CA PRO A 246 -18.53 -2.84 7.79
C PRO A 246 -17.18 -3.01 7.08
N TRP A 247 -16.22 -3.60 7.78
CA TRP A 247 -14.92 -3.91 7.19
C TRP A 247 -15.06 -4.95 6.07
N PHE A 248 -14.54 -4.63 4.89
CA PHE A 248 -14.74 -5.38 3.65
C PHE A 248 -13.51 -6.18 3.20
N SER A 249 -12.70 -6.64 4.16
CA SER A 249 -11.41 -7.31 3.94
C SER A 249 -10.25 -6.41 3.53
N TYR A 250 -9.03 -6.96 3.61
CA TYR A 250 -7.82 -6.31 3.09
C TYR A 250 -7.75 -6.33 1.55
N SER A 251 -8.55 -7.15 0.86
CA SER A 251 -8.41 -7.35 -0.58
C SER A 251 -8.66 -6.07 -1.40
N PRO A 252 -9.78 -5.33 -1.25
CA PRO A 252 -9.95 -4.06 -1.98
C PRO A 252 -8.89 -3.02 -1.62
N PHE A 253 -8.36 -3.05 -0.40
CA PHE A 253 -7.30 -2.17 0.06
C PHE A 253 -5.95 -2.49 -0.61
N HIS A 254 -5.56 -3.76 -0.67
CA HIS A 254 -4.38 -4.22 -1.41
C HIS A 254 -4.46 -3.86 -2.89
N ALA A 255 -5.63 -4.09 -3.52
CA ALA A 255 -5.86 -3.71 -4.91
C ALA A 255 -5.68 -2.20 -5.13
N ALA A 256 -6.29 -1.36 -4.27
CA ALA A 256 -6.20 0.08 -4.40
C ALA A 256 -4.76 0.60 -4.21
N MET A 257 -4.05 0.13 -3.17
CA MET A 257 -2.66 0.49 -2.92
C MET A 257 -1.73 0.12 -4.08
N GLU A 258 -1.90 -1.09 -4.63
CA GLU A 258 -1.15 -1.58 -5.78
C GLU A 258 -1.38 -0.69 -7.00
N ILE A 259 -2.64 -0.41 -7.34
CA ILE A 259 -3.00 0.41 -8.51
C ILE A 259 -2.40 1.81 -8.39
N ILE A 260 -2.57 2.45 -7.24
CA ILE A 260 -2.03 3.79 -6.97
C ILE A 260 -0.50 3.79 -7.12
N THR A 261 0.18 2.81 -6.52
CA THR A 261 1.66 2.71 -6.57
C THR A 261 2.16 2.42 -7.98
N SER A 262 1.51 1.53 -8.71
CA SER A 262 1.86 1.19 -10.09
C SER A 262 1.68 2.37 -11.04
N HIS A 263 0.60 3.12 -10.90
CA HIS A 263 0.38 4.35 -11.68
C HIS A 263 1.41 5.43 -11.36
N MET A 264 1.81 5.58 -10.10
CA MET A 264 2.89 6.49 -9.70
C MET A 264 4.20 6.12 -10.42
N ILE A 265 4.60 4.85 -10.38
CA ILE A 265 5.84 4.39 -11.00
C ILE A 265 5.79 4.56 -12.53
N ILE A 266 4.69 4.19 -13.18
CA ILE A 266 4.53 4.37 -14.63
C ILE A 266 4.62 5.85 -15.02
N ASN A 267 4.00 6.75 -14.26
CA ASN A 267 4.05 8.18 -14.51
C ASN A 267 5.48 8.74 -14.39
N LEU A 268 6.29 8.19 -13.48
CA LEU A 268 7.70 8.55 -13.37
C LEU A 268 8.52 8.10 -14.58
N TYR A 269 8.31 6.87 -15.06
CA TYR A 269 8.97 6.40 -16.29
C TYR A 269 8.57 7.24 -17.50
N LYS A 270 7.29 7.60 -17.60
CA LYS A 270 6.77 8.48 -18.66
C LYS A 270 7.44 9.86 -18.60
N ALA A 271 7.49 10.49 -17.42
CA ALA A 271 8.13 11.79 -17.25
C ALA A 271 9.63 11.76 -17.58
N HIS A 272 10.32 10.69 -17.20
CA HIS A 272 11.72 10.50 -17.54
C HIS A 272 11.93 10.39 -19.05
N GLN A 273 11.07 9.64 -19.74
CA GLN A 273 11.15 9.47 -21.19
C GLN A 273 10.85 10.77 -21.95
N GLU A 274 9.83 11.54 -21.52
CA GLU A 274 9.51 12.84 -22.11
C GLU A 274 10.68 13.82 -21.94
N THR A 275 11.29 13.87 -20.76
CA THR A 275 12.47 14.71 -20.50
C THR A 275 13.65 14.32 -21.39
N TRP A 276 13.88 13.02 -21.58
CA TRP A 276 14.94 12.52 -22.46
C TRP A 276 14.68 12.89 -23.93
N GLN A 277 13.43 12.78 -24.39
CA GLN A 277 13.05 13.16 -25.75
C GLN A 277 13.22 14.67 -26.00
N TRP A 278 12.86 15.50 -25.03
CA TRP A 278 13.11 16.95 -25.10
C TRP A 278 14.60 17.26 -25.25
N HIS A 279 15.47 16.63 -24.45
CA HIS A 279 16.92 16.83 -24.59
C HIS A 279 17.45 16.38 -25.96
N LEU A 280 16.98 15.25 -26.50
CA LEU A 280 17.37 14.82 -27.84
C LEU A 280 16.93 15.82 -28.92
N SER A 281 15.70 16.35 -28.81
CA SER A 281 15.23 17.36 -29.77
C SER A 281 16.02 18.68 -29.71
N LEU A 282 16.53 19.05 -28.53
CA LEU A 282 17.40 20.21 -28.37
C LEU A 282 18.79 19.99 -28.97
N LEU A 283 19.31 18.76 -28.89
CA LEU A 283 20.56 18.36 -29.53
C LEU A 283 20.43 18.34 -31.06
N ASP A 284 19.34 17.75 -31.58
CA ASP A 284 19.09 17.66 -33.03
C ASP A 284 18.87 19.03 -33.67
N ASN A 285 18.26 19.98 -32.93
CA ASN A 285 18.05 21.34 -33.41
C ASN A 285 19.29 22.25 -33.30
N GLY A 286 20.45 21.73 -32.85
CA GLY A 286 21.70 22.49 -32.73
C GLY A 286 21.66 23.63 -31.70
N LEU A 287 20.59 23.71 -30.90
CA LEU A 287 20.30 24.83 -30.00
C LEU A 287 21.23 24.87 -28.77
N ILE A 288 21.74 23.71 -28.35
CA ILE A 288 22.73 23.62 -27.25
C ILE A 288 24.09 24.16 -27.71
N ASN A 289 24.52 23.86 -28.93
CA ASN A 289 25.76 24.40 -29.48
C ASN A 289 25.70 25.93 -29.70
N SER A 290 24.51 26.49 -29.98
CA SER A 290 24.33 27.95 -30.10
C SER A 290 24.23 28.67 -28.75
N LEU A 291 23.80 27.98 -27.69
CA LEU A 291 23.71 28.52 -26.33
C LEU A 291 25.08 28.54 -25.64
N ASP A 292 25.88 27.49 -25.82
CA ASP A 292 27.25 27.45 -25.30
C ASP A 292 28.17 28.45 -26.02
N SER A 293 27.98 28.68 -27.31
CA SER A 293 28.72 29.72 -28.07
C SER A 293 28.22 31.15 -27.85
N ALA A 294 27.09 31.34 -27.16
CA ALA A 294 26.60 32.66 -26.74
C ALA A 294 26.94 32.99 -25.27
N LEU A 295 27.47 32.01 -24.53
CA LEU A 295 27.92 32.13 -23.14
C LEU A 295 29.45 32.20 -23.00
N GLU A 296 30.20 32.01 -24.09
CA GLU A 296 31.61 32.43 -24.26
C GLU A 296 31.70 33.85 -24.86
#